data_AF-A0AAD3HNL7-F1
#
_entry.id   AF-A0AAD3HNL7-F1
#
_cell.length_a   1.000
_cell.length_b   1.000
_cell.length_c   1.000
_cell.angle_alpha   90.00
_cell.angle_beta   90.00
_cell.angle_gamma   90.00
#
_symmetry.space_group_name_H-M   'P 1'
#
loop_
_entity.id
_entity.type
_entity.pdbx_description
1 polymer ?
#
loop_
_entity_poly.entity_id
_entity_poly.type
_entity_poly.pdbx_seq_one_letter_code
_entity_poly.pdbx_strand_id
1 'polypeptide(L)'
;ADIKFSVAALLQAASELLGAGYQPARTLMFAFGHDEEVGGRLGAGAAAELLAARGVQLGALVDEGGVVLEDGMRPFLGGPVALVGTAEKGYATLRVTLRSAGGHASMPPTDGSDVHSQIWRLSTALKLLPPPPLLQPPVTDMLRHMAPYAPPWMRLLLANCERSRSWLANWLLSHVFRRLLSRETAALVADTLALTRLQAG
;
A
#
# COMPACT_ATOMS: atom_id res chain seq x y z
N ALA A 1 -4.97 -12.20 -10.95
CA ALA A 1 -6.17 -11.59 -11.55
C ALA A 1 -6.91 -10.93 -10.42
N ASP A 2 -7.38 -9.71 -10.66
CA ASP A 2 -8.22 -8.90 -9.78
C ASP A 2 -9.41 -9.72 -9.21
N ILE A 3 -9.83 -9.40 -7.98
CA ILE A 3 -10.52 -10.16 -6.89
C ILE A 3 -11.76 -11.01 -7.22
N LYS A 4 -12.09 -11.19 -8.49
CA LYS A 4 -13.19 -12.00 -9.01
C LYS A 4 -13.17 -13.44 -8.51
N PHE A 5 -11.98 -14.04 -8.38
CA PHE A 5 -11.83 -15.39 -7.82
C PHE A 5 -12.25 -15.45 -6.35
N SER A 6 -11.87 -14.44 -5.55
CA SER A 6 -12.26 -14.33 -4.14
C SER A 6 -13.77 -14.13 -4.00
N VAL A 7 -14.38 -13.30 -4.86
CA VAL A 7 -15.85 -13.11 -4.89
C VAL A 7 -16.56 -14.44 -5.16
N ALA A 8 -16.12 -15.19 -6.18
CA ALA A 8 -16.71 -16.50 -6.50
C ALA A 8 -16.55 -17.49 -5.33
N ALA A 9 -15.37 -17.52 -4.70
CA ALA A 9 -15.11 -18.37 -3.53
C ALA A 9 -16.00 -18.02 -2.34
N LEU A 10 -16.22 -16.72 -2.06
CA LEU A 10 -17.12 -16.26 -0.98
C LEU A 10 -18.57 -16.69 -1.23
N LEU A 11 -19.06 -16.52 -2.47
CA LEU A 11 -20.42 -16.92 -2.84
C LEU A 11 -20.62 -18.44 -2.79
N GLN A 12 -19.60 -19.20 -3.22
CA GLN A 12 -19.61 -20.66 -3.11
C GLN A 12 -19.66 -21.11 -1.64
N ALA A 13 -18.76 -20.57 -0.80
CA ALA A 13 -18.72 -20.89 0.62
C ALA A 13 -20.03 -20.54 1.32
N ALA A 14 -20.62 -19.37 1.02
CA ALA A 14 -21.91 -18.97 1.56
C ALA A 14 -23.02 -19.96 1.15
N SER A 15 -23.03 -20.38 -0.13
CA SER A 15 -24.02 -21.33 -0.65
C SER A 15 -23.92 -22.71 0.01
N GLU A 16 -22.69 -23.22 0.19
CA GLU A 16 -22.44 -24.50 0.86
C GLU A 16 -22.84 -24.46 2.34
N LEU A 17 -22.48 -23.38 3.06
CA LEU A 17 -22.84 -23.20 4.46
C LEU A 17 -24.36 -23.12 4.64
N LEU A 18 -25.05 -22.37 3.77
CA LEU A 18 -26.52 -22.31 3.78
C LEU A 18 -27.15 -23.67 3.50
N GLY A 19 -26.62 -24.42 2.52
CA GLY A 19 -27.08 -25.78 2.19
C GLY A 19 -26.86 -26.77 3.34
N ALA A 20 -25.82 -26.57 4.14
CA ALA A 20 -25.54 -27.36 5.35
C ALA A 20 -26.35 -26.91 6.59
N GLY A 21 -27.20 -25.89 6.47
CA GLY A 21 -28.00 -25.37 7.59
C GLY A 21 -27.20 -24.57 8.61
N TYR A 22 -26.03 -24.06 8.25
CA TYR A 22 -25.20 -23.24 9.14
C TYR A 22 -25.92 -21.93 9.49
N GLN A 23 -25.94 -21.59 10.78
CA GLN A 23 -26.47 -20.32 11.27
C GLN A 23 -25.37 -19.51 11.94
N PRO A 24 -24.91 -18.39 11.34
CA PRO A 24 -23.87 -17.58 11.93
C PRO A 24 -24.38 -16.85 13.17
N ALA A 25 -23.54 -16.73 14.19
CA ALA A 25 -23.87 -16.01 15.43
C ALA A 25 -24.06 -14.50 15.23
N ARG A 26 -23.57 -13.94 14.12
CA ARG A 26 -23.73 -12.54 13.72
C ARG A 26 -24.15 -12.47 12.25
N THR A 27 -24.82 -11.39 11.89
CA THR A 27 -25.14 -11.11 10.48
C THR A 27 -23.86 -10.97 9.66
N LEU A 28 -23.79 -11.72 8.55
CA LEU A 28 -22.76 -11.56 7.54
C LEU A 28 -23.33 -10.69 6.41
N MET A 29 -22.60 -9.64 6.03
CA MET A 29 -22.96 -8.76 4.93
C MET A 29 -21.89 -8.86 3.85
N PHE A 30 -22.30 -9.17 2.62
CA PHE A 30 -21.42 -9.17 1.46
C PHE A 30 -21.72 -7.93 0.62
N ALA A 31 -20.69 -7.14 0.33
CA ALA A 31 -20.79 -5.95 -0.50
C ALA A 31 -19.81 -6.08 -1.67
N PHE A 32 -20.31 -5.95 -2.90
CA PHE A 32 -19.51 -6.06 -4.11
C PHE A 32 -19.62 -4.75 -4.90
N GLY A 33 -18.51 -4.02 -4.98
CA GLY A 33 -18.37 -2.78 -5.76
C GLY A 33 -17.91 -3.05 -7.19
N HIS A 34 -18.19 -2.13 -8.11
CA HIS A 34 -17.81 -2.25 -9.52
C HIS A 34 -16.69 -1.27 -9.93
N ASP A 35 -16.30 -0.36 -9.04
CA ASP A 35 -15.46 0.80 -9.35
C ASP A 35 -14.27 0.97 -8.40
N GLU A 36 -13.84 -0.09 -7.71
CA GLU A 36 -12.67 -0.10 -6.82
C GLU A 36 -11.44 0.50 -7.53
N GLU A 37 -11.12 -0.01 -8.72
CA GLU A 37 -9.96 0.39 -9.54
C GLU A 37 -9.97 1.87 -9.97
N VAL A 38 -11.09 2.58 -9.78
CA VAL A 38 -11.22 4.03 -10.05
C VAL A 38 -11.60 4.84 -8.80
N GLY A 39 -11.45 4.24 -7.61
CA GLY A 39 -11.58 4.88 -6.30
C GLY A 39 -12.81 4.50 -5.47
N GLY A 40 -13.65 3.57 -5.95
CA GLY A 40 -14.69 2.91 -5.15
C GLY A 40 -15.86 3.80 -4.70
N ARG A 41 -16.01 5.01 -5.25
CA ARG A 41 -17.00 5.99 -4.76
C ARG A 41 -18.44 5.55 -4.99
N LEU A 42 -18.73 4.90 -6.11
CA LEU A 42 -20.07 4.45 -6.50
C LEU A 42 -20.40 3.05 -5.96
N GLY A 43 -19.39 2.24 -5.66
CA GLY A 43 -19.53 0.94 -5.02
C GLY A 43 -19.42 1.03 -3.50
N ALA A 44 -18.19 0.89 -2.97
CA ALA A 44 -17.93 0.84 -1.54
C ALA A 44 -18.39 2.12 -0.81
N GLY A 45 -18.18 3.30 -1.41
CA GLY A 45 -18.64 4.58 -0.87
C GLY A 45 -20.16 4.66 -0.70
N ALA A 46 -20.91 4.30 -1.74
CA ALA A 46 -22.38 4.28 -1.67
C ALA A 46 -22.90 3.24 -0.67
N ALA A 47 -22.24 2.07 -0.57
CA ALA A 47 -22.59 1.07 0.44
C ALA A 47 -22.36 1.59 1.86
N ALA A 48 -21.24 2.28 2.11
CA ALA A 48 -20.94 2.90 3.39
C ALA A 48 -21.98 3.99 3.77
N GLU A 49 -22.33 4.87 2.83
CA GLU A 49 -23.38 5.88 3.02
C GLU A 49 -24.74 5.24 3.35
N LEU A 50 -25.11 4.18 2.64
CA LEU A 50 -26.35 3.45 2.89
C LEU A 50 -26.39 2.79 4.27
N LEU A 51 -25.31 2.12 4.67
CA LEU A 51 -25.20 1.49 5.98
C LEU A 51 -25.25 2.53 7.11
N ALA A 52 -24.57 3.66 6.93
CA ALA A 52 -24.62 4.78 7.86
C ALA A 52 -26.04 5.36 7.98
N ALA A 53 -26.72 5.60 6.86
CA ALA A 53 -28.10 6.11 6.85
C ALA A 53 -29.09 5.16 7.53
N ARG A 54 -28.81 3.85 7.51
CA ARG A 54 -29.60 2.81 8.20
C ARG A 54 -29.20 2.61 9.66
N GLY A 55 -28.20 3.34 10.16
CA GLY A 55 -27.69 3.18 11.52
C GLY A 55 -27.01 1.83 11.77
N VAL A 56 -26.55 1.14 10.72
CA VAL A 56 -25.88 -0.16 10.85
C VAL A 56 -24.51 0.04 11.48
N GLN A 57 -24.21 -0.73 12.53
CA GLN A 57 -22.91 -0.77 13.19
C GLN A 57 -22.20 -2.08 12.82
N LEU A 58 -21.11 -1.98 12.08
CA LEU A 58 -20.29 -3.14 11.69
C LEU A 58 -19.34 -3.50 12.84
N GLY A 59 -19.32 -4.78 13.24
CA GLY A 59 -18.37 -5.29 14.24
C GLY A 59 -16.98 -5.56 13.68
N ALA A 60 -16.89 -5.81 12.37
CA ALA A 60 -15.65 -5.99 11.61
C ALA A 60 -15.94 -5.73 10.13
N LEU A 61 -14.89 -5.31 9.40
CA LEU A 61 -14.88 -5.20 7.94
C LEU A 61 -13.70 -6.03 7.44
N VAL A 62 -13.93 -6.82 6.40
CA VAL A 62 -12.90 -7.58 5.70
C VAL A 62 -12.99 -7.18 4.23
N ASP A 63 -11.90 -6.66 3.71
CA ASP A 63 -11.78 -6.27 2.30
C ASP A 63 -11.14 -7.41 1.48
N GLU A 64 -10.53 -7.10 0.33
CA GLU A 64 -9.83 -8.02 -0.58
C GLU A 64 -8.91 -9.03 0.12
N GLY A 65 -8.42 -8.68 1.32
CA GLY A 65 -7.66 -9.55 2.19
C GLY A 65 -6.17 -9.41 1.94
N GLY A 66 -5.50 -10.54 1.71
CA GLY A 66 -4.07 -10.56 1.44
C GLY A 66 -3.69 -11.76 0.58
N VAL A 67 -2.40 -11.85 0.25
CA VAL A 67 -1.89 -12.87 -0.66
C VAL A 67 -1.30 -14.05 0.12
N VAL A 68 -1.48 -15.26 -0.42
CA VAL A 68 -0.72 -16.43 -0.02
C VAL A 68 0.54 -16.50 -0.87
N LEU A 69 1.69 -16.27 -0.24
CA LEU A 69 3.01 -16.40 -0.85
C LEU A 69 3.49 -17.85 -0.69
N GLU A 70 3.26 -18.69 -1.70
CA GLU A 70 3.63 -20.11 -1.66
C GLU A 70 5.14 -20.32 -1.48
N ASP A 71 5.97 -19.52 -2.15
CA ASP A 71 7.44 -19.55 -2.04
C ASP A 71 7.99 -18.85 -0.79
N GLY A 72 7.10 -18.36 0.07
CA GLY A 72 7.41 -17.53 1.23
C GLY A 72 7.81 -16.11 0.87
N MET A 73 8.37 -15.40 1.85
CA MET A 73 8.78 -14.00 1.72
C MET A 73 10.30 -13.89 1.80
N ARG A 74 11.02 -14.32 0.75
CA ARG A 74 12.49 -14.32 0.76
C ARG A 74 13.07 -12.89 0.82
N PRO A 75 14.17 -12.65 1.54
CA PRO A 75 14.96 -13.60 2.32
C PRO A 75 14.45 -13.85 3.76
N PHE A 76 13.31 -13.27 4.15
CA PHE A 76 12.77 -13.33 5.50
C PHE A 76 12.23 -14.71 5.87
N LEU A 77 11.47 -15.34 4.97
CA LEU A 77 10.78 -16.61 5.19
C LEU A 77 10.91 -17.51 3.96
N GLY A 78 11.14 -18.80 4.19
CA GLY A 78 11.32 -19.79 3.13
C GLY A 78 10.14 -20.75 2.91
N GLY A 79 9.11 -20.71 3.76
CA GLY A 79 7.90 -21.53 3.62
C GLY A 79 6.66 -20.68 3.30
N PRO A 80 5.53 -21.31 2.95
CA PRO A 80 4.31 -20.60 2.56
C PRO A 80 3.83 -19.61 3.63
N VAL A 81 3.43 -18.41 3.22
CA VAL A 81 2.95 -17.35 4.12
C VAL A 81 1.60 -16.83 3.64
N ALA A 82 0.58 -16.92 4.46
CA ALA A 82 -0.67 -16.19 4.25
C ALA A 82 -0.56 -14.80 4.90
N LEU A 83 -0.55 -13.75 4.09
CA LEU A 83 -0.54 -12.37 4.59
C LEU A 83 -1.97 -11.93 4.91
N VAL A 84 -2.13 -11.28 6.06
CA VAL A 84 -3.39 -10.64 6.47
C VAL A 84 -3.15 -9.14 6.50
N GLY A 85 -3.75 -8.41 5.57
CA GLY A 85 -3.70 -6.95 5.54
C GLY A 85 -4.45 -6.37 6.74
N THR A 86 -3.74 -5.71 7.64
CA THR A 86 -4.33 -5.00 8.80
C THR A 86 -4.47 -3.50 8.57
N ALA A 87 -3.79 -2.99 7.55
CA ALA A 87 -3.84 -1.61 7.12
C ALA A 87 -3.38 -1.51 5.66
N GLU A 88 -3.83 -0.46 4.98
CA GLU A 88 -3.34 -0.07 3.66
C GLU A 88 -2.65 1.30 3.74
N LYS A 89 -1.70 1.53 2.85
CA LYS A 89 -1.05 2.83 2.72
C LYS A 89 -2.00 3.82 2.04
N GLY A 90 -2.22 4.97 2.67
CA GLY A 90 -2.91 6.07 2.01
C GLY A 90 -2.14 6.57 0.78
N TYR A 91 -2.86 7.08 -0.22
CA TYR A 91 -2.26 7.72 -1.39
C TYR A 91 -2.85 9.11 -1.62
N ALA A 92 -2.08 9.96 -2.31
CA ALA A 92 -2.52 11.27 -2.74
C ALA A 92 -2.02 11.56 -4.15
N THR A 93 -2.90 12.08 -5.00
CA THR A 93 -2.55 12.54 -6.35
C THR A 93 -2.45 14.05 -6.36
N LEU A 94 -1.27 14.58 -6.68
CA LEU A 94 -1.03 16.02 -6.79
C LEU A 94 -0.96 16.43 -8.26
N ARG A 95 -1.66 17.52 -8.61
CA ARG A 95 -1.52 18.18 -9.92
C ARG A 95 -0.65 19.41 -9.77
N VAL A 96 0.52 19.39 -10.39
CA VAL A 96 1.45 20.54 -10.43
C VAL A 96 1.37 21.18 -11.81
N THR A 97 1.13 22.49 -11.84
CA THR A 97 1.12 23.28 -13.08
C THR A 97 2.33 24.21 -13.10
N LEU A 98 3.20 24.00 -14.07
CA LEU A 98 4.36 24.85 -14.32
C LEU A 98 4.03 25.84 -15.43
N ARG A 99 4.48 27.10 -15.28
CA ARG A 99 4.27 28.17 -16.25
C ARG A 99 5.59 28.89 -16.48
N SER A 100 5.85 29.29 -17.72
CA SER A 100 6.94 30.19 -18.09
C SER A 100 6.44 31.22 -19.10
N ALA A 101 7.20 32.31 -19.27
CA ALA A 101 6.97 33.21 -20.39
C ALA A 101 7.22 32.48 -21.72
N GLY A 102 6.42 32.81 -22.74
CA GLY A 102 6.66 32.38 -24.11
C GLY A 102 7.78 33.19 -24.77
N GLY A 103 8.42 32.65 -25.79
CA GLY A 103 9.51 33.31 -26.50
C GLY A 103 9.87 32.63 -27.81
N HIS A 104 10.82 33.19 -28.55
CA HIS A 104 11.34 32.57 -29.76
C HIS A 104 12.22 31.39 -29.39
N ALA A 105 11.98 30.22 -30.00
CA ALA A 105 12.78 29.02 -29.74
C ALA A 105 14.28 29.19 -30.06
N SER A 106 14.64 30.13 -30.95
CA SER A 106 16.03 30.50 -31.26
C SER A 106 16.69 31.38 -30.19
N MET A 107 15.93 31.90 -29.22
CA MET A 107 16.40 32.77 -28.14
C MET A 107 15.86 32.26 -26.78
N PRO A 108 16.22 31.03 -26.37
CA PRO A 108 15.70 30.46 -25.13
C PRO A 108 16.23 31.22 -23.90
N PRO A 109 15.48 31.26 -22.79
CA PRO A 109 15.99 31.76 -21.50
C PRO A 109 17.23 30.97 -21.05
N THR A 110 18.24 31.67 -20.53
CA THR A 110 19.50 31.06 -20.06
C THR A 110 19.56 30.86 -18.55
N ASP A 111 18.57 31.37 -17.82
CA ASP A 111 18.44 31.25 -16.35
C ASP A 111 17.70 29.96 -15.91
N GLY A 112 17.22 29.18 -16.89
CA GLY A 112 16.43 27.96 -16.66
C GLY A 112 15.03 28.24 -16.10
N SER A 113 14.47 29.41 -16.41
CA SER A 113 13.07 29.75 -16.12
C SER A 113 12.06 29.09 -17.09
N ASP A 114 12.54 28.48 -18.17
CA ASP A 114 11.71 27.76 -19.13
C ASP A 114 11.05 26.51 -18.51
N VAL A 115 9.88 26.12 -19.03
CA VAL A 115 9.12 24.97 -18.52
C VAL A 115 9.93 23.67 -18.56
N HIS A 116 10.77 23.46 -19.58
CA HIS A 116 11.56 22.23 -19.69
C HIS A 116 12.56 22.11 -18.53
N SER A 117 13.31 23.18 -18.23
CA SER A 117 14.21 23.26 -17.08
C SER A 117 13.49 23.06 -15.75
N GLN A 118 12.29 23.63 -15.58
CA GLN A 118 11.47 23.44 -14.38
C GLN A 118 11.03 21.97 -14.20
N ILE A 119 10.55 21.31 -15.27
CA ILE A 119 10.18 19.88 -15.26
C ILE A 119 11.40 19.01 -14.92
N TRP A 120 12.56 19.32 -15.51
CA TRP A 120 13.80 18.58 -15.24
C TRP A 120 14.19 18.69 -13.76
N ARG A 121 14.18 19.90 -13.18
CA ARG A 121 14.48 20.10 -11.74
C ARG A 121 13.50 19.35 -10.85
N LEU A 122 12.19 19.45 -11.11
CA LEU A 122 11.16 18.77 -10.32
C LEU A 122 11.31 17.25 -10.38
N SER A 123 11.40 16.68 -11.58
CA SER A 123 11.56 15.24 -11.77
C SER A 123 12.85 14.69 -11.16
N THR A 124 13.92 15.49 -11.21
CA THR A 124 15.20 15.16 -10.57
C THR A 124 15.10 15.21 -9.05
N ALA A 125 14.49 16.26 -8.48
CA ALA A 125 14.29 16.37 -7.03
C ALA A 125 13.45 15.21 -6.48
N LEU A 126 12.37 14.82 -7.16
CA LEU A 126 11.54 13.68 -6.75
C LEU A 126 12.31 12.35 -6.72
N LYS A 127 13.29 12.16 -7.61
CA LYS A 127 14.12 10.95 -7.65
C LYS A 127 15.27 10.98 -6.65
N LEU A 128 15.89 12.15 -6.46
CA LEU A 128 17.09 12.30 -5.62
C LEU A 128 16.76 12.56 -4.14
N LEU A 129 15.58 13.07 -3.83
CA LEU A 129 15.13 13.41 -2.47
C LEU A 129 13.87 12.63 -2.07
N PRO A 130 13.89 11.29 -2.09
CA PRO A 130 12.77 10.51 -1.60
C PRO A 130 12.60 10.69 -0.09
N PRO A 131 11.37 10.57 0.43
CA PRO A 131 11.11 10.67 1.87
C PRO A 131 11.97 9.71 2.69
N PRO A 132 12.34 10.10 3.92
CA PRO A 132 13.07 9.20 4.80
C PRO A 132 12.20 7.97 5.12
N PRO A 133 12.79 6.76 5.14
CA PRO A 133 12.03 5.56 5.44
C PRO A 133 11.61 5.57 6.92
N LEU A 134 10.33 5.23 7.17
CA LEU A 134 9.69 5.23 8.47
C LEU A 134 8.93 3.91 8.67
N LEU A 135 9.28 3.18 9.73
CA LEU A 135 8.57 1.97 10.14
C LEU A 135 7.28 2.33 10.87
N GLN A 136 6.15 1.88 10.31
CA GLN A 136 4.83 2.07 10.90
C GLN A 136 4.38 0.84 11.68
N PRO A 137 3.47 0.99 12.66
CA PRO A 137 3.02 -0.12 13.51
C PRO A 137 2.60 -1.38 12.74
N PRO A 138 1.75 -1.31 11.69
CA PRO A 138 1.34 -2.50 10.94
C PRO A 138 2.51 -3.33 10.38
N VAL A 139 3.54 -2.64 9.90
CA VAL A 139 4.75 -3.27 9.34
C VAL A 139 5.59 -3.87 10.46
N THR A 140 5.79 -3.14 11.57
CA THR A 140 6.55 -3.68 12.70
C THR A 140 5.87 -4.88 13.35
N ASP A 141 4.54 -4.89 13.42
CA ASP A 141 3.78 -6.02 13.95
C ASP A 141 3.91 -7.23 13.02
N MET A 142 3.81 -7.02 11.71
CA MET A 142 4.09 -8.07 10.72
C MET A 142 5.50 -8.65 10.91
N LEU A 143 6.53 -7.81 10.97
CA LEU A 143 7.92 -8.26 11.14
C LEU A 143 8.14 -9.03 12.45
N ARG A 144 7.49 -8.64 13.56
CA ARG A 144 7.56 -9.40 14.82
C ARG A 144 6.93 -10.78 14.71
N HIS A 145 5.75 -10.88 14.09
CA HIS A 145 5.08 -12.18 13.92
C HIS A 145 5.87 -13.11 12.99
N MET A 146 6.66 -12.53 12.07
CA MET A 146 7.55 -13.29 11.22
C MET A 146 8.86 -13.71 11.92
N ALA A 147 9.31 -12.99 12.94
CA ALA A 147 10.62 -13.19 13.57
C ALA A 147 10.90 -14.63 14.06
N PRO A 148 9.95 -15.37 14.67
CA PRO A 148 10.18 -16.76 15.11
C PRO A 148 10.50 -17.72 13.95
N TYR A 149 10.05 -17.40 12.75
CA TYR A 149 10.17 -18.23 11.55
C TYR A 149 11.34 -17.79 10.65
N ALA A 150 11.99 -16.67 10.98
CA ALA A 150 13.10 -16.13 10.21
C ALA A 150 14.44 -16.82 10.55
N PRO A 151 15.44 -16.76 9.65
CA PRO A 151 16.79 -17.23 9.94
C PRO A 151 17.37 -16.62 11.22
N PRO A 152 18.24 -17.33 11.97
CA PRO A 152 18.75 -16.87 13.26
C PRO A 152 19.37 -15.46 13.24
N TRP A 153 20.07 -15.11 12.16
CA TRP A 153 20.69 -13.79 11.99
C TRP A 153 19.67 -12.65 11.81
N MET A 154 18.47 -12.95 11.30
CA MET A 154 17.37 -11.99 11.13
C MET A 154 16.43 -11.94 12.33
N ARG A 155 16.25 -13.07 13.02
CA ARG A 155 15.31 -13.20 14.13
C ARG A 155 15.47 -12.09 15.18
N LEU A 156 16.70 -11.78 15.57
CA LEU A 156 16.97 -10.72 16.55
C LEU A 156 16.61 -9.34 16.00
N LEU A 157 16.90 -9.06 14.73
CA LEU A 157 16.59 -7.79 14.07
C LEU A 157 15.06 -7.60 13.97
N LEU A 158 14.35 -8.63 13.54
CA LEU A 158 12.89 -8.59 13.37
C LEU A 158 12.14 -8.57 14.71
N ALA A 159 12.57 -9.35 15.70
CA ALA A 159 11.93 -9.35 17.01
C ALA A 159 12.04 -7.98 17.72
N ASN A 160 13.13 -7.24 17.46
CA ASN A 160 13.40 -5.94 18.06
C ASN A 160 13.03 -4.75 17.15
N CYS A 161 12.26 -4.97 16.08
CA CYS A 161 11.77 -3.89 15.21
C CYS A 161 10.66 -3.03 15.84
N GLU A 162 10.25 -3.35 17.07
CA GLU A 162 9.43 -2.46 17.89
C GLU A 162 10.11 -1.13 18.13
N ARG A 163 9.37 -0.23 18.77
CA ARG A 163 9.80 0.87 19.63
C ARG A 163 11.06 0.55 20.47
N SER A 164 12.18 0.26 19.82
CA SER A 164 13.50 0.50 20.33
C SER A 164 13.47 1.95 20.71
N ARG A 165 13.71 2.20 21.99
CA ARG A 165 13.94 3.54 22.54
C ARG A 165 15.09 4.26 21.80
N SER A 166 15.78 3.60 20.85
CA SER A 166 16.77 4.16 19.96
C SER A 166 16.22 4.33 18.53
N TRP A 167 15.93 5.59 18.19
CA TRP A 167 15.69 6.07 16.83
C TRP A 167 16.72 5.52 15.81
N LEU A 168 17.97 5.31 16.24
CA LEU A 168 19.06 4.83 15.38
C LEU A 168 18.84 3.39 14.88
N ALA A 169 18.27 2.50 15.71
CA ALA A 169 18.02 1.12 15.32
C ALA A 169 16.92 1.05 14.24
N ASN A 170 15.84 1.82 14.41
CA ASN A 170 14.76 1.92 13.43
C ASN A 170 15.23 2.58 12.13
N TRP A 171 16.09 3.60 12.24
CA TRP A 171 16.73 4.22 11.09
C TRP A 171 17.63 3.22 10.35
N LEU A 172 18.50 2.49 11.04
CA LEU A 172 19.36 1.47 10.40
C LEU A 172 18.53 0.37 9.73
N LEU A 173 17.50 -0.14 10.41
CA LEU A 173 16.64 -1.20 9.89
C LEU A 173 15.89 -0.72 8.64
N SER A 174 15.33 0.49 8.68
CA SER A 174 14.59 1.04 7.54
C SER A 174 15.52 1.31 6.33
N HIS A 175 16.78 1.65 6.55
CA HIS A 175 17.79 1.77 5.49
C HIS A 175 18.26 0.42 4.94
N VAL A 176 18.38 -0.61 5.78
CA VAL A 176 18.63 -1.99 5.36
C VAL A 176 17.48 -2.50 4.48
N PHE A 177 16.23 -2.34 4.93
CA PHE A 177 15.04 -2.71 4.17
C PHE A 177 14.93 -1.96 2.84
N ARG A 178 15.32 -0.70 2.80
CA ARG A 178 15.30 0.10 1.58
C ARG A 178 16.42 -0.25 0.58
N ARG A 179 17.61 -0.65 1.05
CA ARG A 179 18.80 -0.88 0.19
C ARG A 179 19.04 -2.32 -0.21
N LEU A 180 18.77 -3.27 0.68
CA LEU A 180 19.12 -4.68 0.51
C LEU A 180 17.96 -5.50 -0.06
N LEU A 181 16.74 -4.96 -0.06
CA LEU A 181 15.53 -5.71 -0.35
C LEU A 181 14.76 -5.06 -1.52
N SER A 182 13.88 -5.84 -2.12
CA SER A 182 13.20 -5.52 -3.39
C SER A 182 12.35 -4.23 -3.34
N ARG A 183 11.83 -3.78 -4.49
CA ARG A 183 11.00 -2.56 -4.58
C ARG A 183 9.77 -2.63 -3.68
N GLU A 184 9.20 -3.82 -3.56
CA GLU A 184 8.05 -4.15 -2.71
C GLU A 184 8.39 -3.95 -1.24
N THR A 185 9.60 -4.37 -0.84
CA THR A 185 10.05 -4.23 0.56
C THR A 185 10.37 -2.77 0.91
N ALA A 186 10.90 -2.00 -0.04
CA ALA A 186 11.08 -0.57 0.13
C ALA A 186 9.75 0.18 0.31
N ALA A 187 8.70 -0.24 -0.40
CA ALA A 187 7.37 0.37 -0.29
C ALA A 187 6.70 0.15 1.08
N LEU A 188 7.06 -0.93 1.79
CA LEU A 188 6.60 -1.19 3.16
C LEU A 188 7.18 -0.20 4.17
N VAL A 189 8.39 0.30 3.94
CA VAL A 189 9.13 1.11 4.94
C VAL A 189 9.32 2.56 4.54
N ALA A 190 8.79 2.99 3.40
CA ALA A 190 8.97 4.35 2.90
C ALA A 190 7.79 4.83 2.04
N ASP A 191 7.56 6.14 2.06
CA ASP A 191 6.67 6.78 1.11
C ASP A 191 7.24 6.70 -0.32
N THR A 192 6.33 6.49 -1.25
CA THR A 192 6.64 6.29 -2.67
C THR A 192 6.11 7.48 -3.45
N LEU A 193 6.99 8.14 -4.18
CA LEU A 193 6.63 9.26 -5.06
C LEU A 193 6.82 8.82 -6.51
N ALA A 194 5.80 9.02 -7.33
CA ALA A 194 5.83 8.68 -8.75
C ALA A 194 5.24 9.81 -9.60
N LEU A 195 5.96 10.21 -10.65
CA LEU A 195 5.42 11.06 -11.70
C LEU A 195 4.73 10.18 -12.73
N THR A 196 3.40 10.14 -12.70
CA THR A 196 2.60 9.20 -13.50
C THR A 196 2.04 9.79 -14.78
N ARG A 197 1.92 11.13 -14.88
CA ARG A 197 1.40 11.82 -16.06
C ARG A 197 2.15 13.12 -16.31
N LEU A 198 2.57 13.32 -17.55
CA LEU A 198 3.08 14.58 -18.09
C LEU A 198 2.16 15.01 -19.23
N GLN A 199 1.70 16.26 -19.19
CA GLN A 199 0.89 16.85 -20.23
C GLN A 199 1.36 18.29 -20.45
N ALA A 200 1.66 18.61 -21.71
CA ALA A 200 1.92 19.96 -22.18
C ALA A 200 0.73 20.41 -23.05
N GLY A 201 0.47 21.71 -23.06
CA GLY A 201 -0.55 22.37 -23.87
C GLY A 201 -0.02 23.67 -24.44
#